data_AF-A0A4C1YUD8-F1
#
_entry.id   AF-A0A4C1YUD8-F1
#
_cell.length_a   1.000
_cell.length_b   1.000
_cell.length_c   1.000
_cell.angle_alpha   90.00
_cell.angle_beta   90.00
_cell.angle_gamma   90.00
#
_symmetry.space_group_name_H-M   'P 1'
#
loop_
_entity.id
_entity.type
_entity.pdbx_description
1 polymer ?
#
loop_
_entity_poly.entity_id
_entity_poly.type
_entity_poly.pdbx_seq_one_letter_code
_entity_poly.pdbx_strand_id
1 'polypeptide(L)'
;MPGGNEYMVNNAVGEDIQRALRPFDLIRDLLLVSKYRIKDNLITPRPRMYYILSLGILLVFLYVYKDISYCLSYKWCFMVIYALHPVAYATFIAIAAYQSESAIKLVTKMQEIDRNLRIVGVLDLPNHHKTSWCYVICVIVVHASKLILIIIKLNTLSSYTKLLSNIILDLEILYLAFIVDFLLSRLEAWTTVFVNAVRRPNINIIESNHVDRNTTALFGILKAILGTFLTLKAHRSVW
;
A
#
# COMPACT_ATOMS: atom_id res chain seq x y z
N MET A 1 -15.78 -21.56 -18.19
CA MET A 1 -15.18 -20.26 -17.81
C MET A 1 -14.37 -19.74 -18.99
N PRO A 2 -14.96 -18.92 -19.87
CA PRO A 2 -14.22 -18.21 -20.91
C PRO A 2 -13.61 -16.93 -20.31
N GLY A 3 -12.39 -16.55 -20.71
CA GLY A 3 -11.83 -15.22 -20.39
C GLY A 3 -10.45 -15.16 -19.71
N GLY A 4 -9.64 -16.22 -19.75
CA GLY A 4 -8.33 -16.23 -19.07
C GLY A 4 -7.25 -15.30 -19.66
N ASN A 5 -7.34 -14.93 -20.93
CA ASN A 5 -6.22 -14.28 -21.64
C ASN A 5 -6.34 -12.76 -21.80
N GLU A 6 -7.54 -12.18 -21.80
CA GLU A 6 -7.70 -10.72 -21.93
C GLU A 6 -7.28 -9.95 -20.67
N TYR A 7 -7.39 -10.57 -19.49
CA TYR A 7 -6.92 -9.96 -18.24
C TYR A 7 -5.39 -9.83 -18.16
N MET A 8 -4.61 -10.60 -18.92
CA MET A 8 -3.14 -10.56 -18.83
C MET A 8 -2.52 -9.35 -19.54
N VAL A 9 -3.15 -8.82 -20.60
CA VAL A 9 -2.54 -7.77 -21.43
C VAL A 9 -2.59 -6.38 -20.77
N ASN A 10 -3.55 -6.13 -19.87
CA ASN A 10 -3.69 -4.84 -19.16
C ASN A 10 -3.12 -4.83 -17.74
N ASN A 11 -2.48 -5.92 -17.28
CA ASN A 11 -1.99 -6.04 -15.91
C ASN A 11 -0.49 -5.76 -15.75
N ALA A 12 0.19 -5.34 -16.82
CA ALA A 12 1.60 -4.99 -16.79
C ALA A 12 1.82 -3.69 -15.99
N VAL A 13 2.40 -3.83 -14.81
CA VAL A 13 2.84 -2.74 -13.94
C VAL A 13 4.16 -2.19 -14.48
N GLY A 14 4.27 -0.87 -14.66
CA GLY A 14 5.54 -0.24 -15.02
C GLY A 14 6.61 -0.53 -13.96
N GLU A 15 7.84 -0.81 -14.39
CA GLU A 15 8.93 -1.24 -13.51
C GLU A 15 9.22 -0.23 -12.39
N ASP A 16 9.09 1.07 -12.66
CA ASP A 16 9.29 2.13 -11.66
C ASP A 16 8.24 2.10 -10.55
N ILE A 17 6.97 1.88 -10.92
CA ILE A 17 5.88 1.74 -9.95
C ILE A 17 6.06 0.45 -9.17
N GLN A 18 6.47 -0.64 -9.82
CA GLN A 18 6.76 -1.89 -9.11
C GLN A 18 7.91 -1.69 -8.12
N ARG A 19 8.99 -1.02 -8.51
CA ARG A 19 10.13 -0.72 -7.62
C ARG A 19 9.70 0.14 -6.44
N ALA A 20 8.84 1.13 -6.65
CA ALA A 20 8.32 1.99 -5.60
C ALA A 20 7.37 1.25 -4.64
N LEU A 21 6.57 0.30 -5.16
CA LEU A 21 5.65 -0.53 -4.37
C LEU A 21 6.33 -1.74 -3.70
N ARG A 22 7.53 -2.13 -4.14
CA ARG A 22 8.24 -3.32 -3.67
C ARG A 22 8.38 -3.43 -2.15
N PRO A 23 8.73 -2.35 -1.41
CA PRO A 23 8.79 -2.43 0.04
C PRO A 23 7.42 -2.75 0.66
N PHE A 24 6.35 -2.20 0.08
CA PHE A 24 4.98 -2.46 0.53
C PHE A 24 4.51 -3.85 0.18
N ASP A 25 4.83 -4.37 -0.99
CA ASP A 25 4.56 -5.76 -1.33
C ASP A 25 5.27 -6.70 -0.34
N LEU A 26 6.51 -6.42 0.04
CA LEU A 26 7.22 -7.21 1.06
C LEU A 26 6.47 -7.19 2.40
N ILE A 27 6.10 -6.00 2.88
CA ILE A 27 5.37 -5.83 4.15
C ILE A 27 4.01 -6.54 4.11
N ARG A 28 3.28 -6.34 3.01
CA ARG A 28 1.98 -6.94 2.80
C ARG A 28 2.10 -8.46 2.75
N ASP A 29 3.12 -8.98 2.09
CA ASP A 29 3.41 -10.42 2.04
C ASP A 29 3.75 -11.01 3.41
N LEU A 30 4.39 -10.23 4.28
CA LEU A 30 4.83 -10.69 5.60
C LEU A 30 3.73 -10.61 6.66
N LEU A 31 2.88 -9.57 6.61
CA LEU A 31 1.96 -9.22 7.70
C LEU A 31 0.48 -9.24 7.32
N LEU A 32 0.13 -9.18 6.04
CA LEU A 32 -1.25 -8.99 5.58
C LEU A 32 -1.69 -10.08 4.60
N VAL A 33 -2.87 -10.64 4.83
CA VAL A 33 -3.45 -11.58 3.87
C VAL A 33 -4.02 -10.78 2.69
N SER A 34 -3.20 -10.57 1.67
CA SER A 34 -3.64 -9.93 0.42
C SER A 34 -4.27 -10.95 -0.53
N LYS A 35 -5.34 -10.55 -1.22
CA LYS A 35 -5.93 -11.38 -2.28
C LYS A 35 -5.08 -11.47 -3.54
N TYR A 36 -4.23 -10.47 -3.78
CA TYR A 36 -3.43 -10.37 -4.98
C TYR A 36 -1.97 -10.05 -4.63
N ARG A 37 -1.06 -10.46 -5.51
CA ARG A 37 0.37 -10.14 -5.44
C ARG A 37 0.81 -9.48 -6.72
N ILE A 38 1.67 -8.48 -6.62
CA ILE A 38 2.40 -7.93 -7.76
C ILE A 38 3.72 -8.69 -7.86
N LYS A 39 3.90 -9.50 -8.92
CA LYS A 39 5.15 -10.21 -9.17
C LYS A 39 5.45 -10.17 -10.67
N ASP A 40 6.71 -9.96 -11.02
CA ASP A 40 7.20 -9.95 -12.41
C ASP A 40 6.37 -8.97 -13.28
N ASN A 41 6.16 -7.74 -12.79
CA ASN A 41 5.29 -6.73 -13.40
C ASN A 41 3.81 -7.13 -13.57
N LEU A 42 3.33 -8.23 -12.98
CA LEU A 42 1.95 -8.69 -13.15
C LEU A 42 1.20 -8.73 -11.82
N ILE A 43 -0.02 -8.23 -11.84
CA ILE A 43 -0.98 -8.40 -10.73
C ILE A 43 -1.63 -9.77 -10.89
N THR A 44 -1.29 -10.70 -9.99
CA THR A 44 -1.78 -12.08 -10.02
C THR A 44 -2.57 -12.40 -8.75
N PRO A 45 -3.69 -13.14 -8.85
CA PRO A 45 -4.39 -13.63 -7.66
C PRO A 45 -3.50 -14.64 -6.92
N ARG A 46 -3.55 -14.63 -5.58
CA ARG A 46 -2.80 -15.62 -4.79
C ARG A 46 -3.46 -17.00 -4.85
N PRO A 47 -2.66 -18.09 -4.81
CA PRO A 47 -3.21 -19.45 -4.75
C PRO A 47 -3.96 -19.67 -3.43
N ARG A 48 -4.98 -20.53 -3.46
CA ARG A 48 -5.77 -20.89 -2.26
C ARG A 48 -4.92 -21.36 -1.08
N MET A 49 -3.82 -22.07 -1.37
CA MET A 49 -2.85 -22.54 -0.37
C MET A 49 -2.28 -21.41 0.49
N TYR A 50 -2.12 -20.20 -0.07
CA TYR A 50 -1.63 -19.06 0.70
C TYR A 50 -2.57 -18.70 1.85
N TYR A 51 -3.88 -18.64 1.59
CA TYR A 51 -4.87 -18.32 2.62
C TYR A 51 -4.98 -19.41 3.67
N ILE A 52 -4.85 -20.68 3.27
CA ILE A 52 -4.82 -21.81 4.21
C ILE A 52 -3.61 -21.69 5.13
N LEU A 53 -2.44 -21.34 4.59
CA LEU A 53 -1.23 -21.12 5.38
C LEU A 53 -1.39 -19.92 6.33
N SER A 54 -1.92 -18.79 5.85
CA SER A 54 -2.19 -17.63 6.71
C SER A 54 -3.20 -17.94 7.81
N LEU A 55 -4.27 -18.69 7.50
CA LEU A 55 -5.23 -19.16 8.49
C LEU A 55 -4.58 -20.12 9.50
N GLY A 56 -3.70 -21.00 9.03
CA GLY A 56 -2.92 -21.89 9.89
C GLY A 56 -2.01 -21.14 10.86
N ILE A 57 -1.29 -20.13 10.37
CA ILE A 57 -0.46 -19.25 11.20
C ILE A 57 -1.32 -18.53 12.24
N LEU A 58 -2.47 -17.98 11.82
CA LEU A 58 -3.43 -17.36 12.73
C LEU A 58 -3.89 -18.35 13.81
N LEU A 59 -4.30 -19.57 13.43
CA LEU A 59 -4.75 -20.60 14.38
C LEU A 59 -3.66 -21.03 15.35
N VAL A 60 -2.41 -21.19 14.88
CA VAL A 60 -1.26 -21.46 15.76
C VAL A 60 -1.06 -20.31 16.74
N PHE A 61 -1.16 -19.07 16.26
CA PHE A 61 -1.08 -17.89 17.12
C PHE A 61 -2.17 -17.92 18.19
N LEU A 62 -3.43 -18.21 17.81
CA LEU A 62 -4.57 -18.35 18.72
C LEU A 62 -4.40 -19.50 19.71
N TYR A 63 -3.79 -20.61 19.29
CA TYR A 63 -3.58 -21.78 20.12
C TYR A 63 -2.50 -21.55 21.17
N VAL A 64 -1.31 -21.09 20.75
CA VAL A 64 -0.21 -20.69 21.65
C VAL A 64 -0.71 -19.63 22.64
N TYR A 65 -1.57 -18.73 22.17
CA TYR A 65 -2.20 -17.71 22.98
C TYR A 65 -3.15 -18.26 24.04
N LYS A 66 -4.01 -19.22 23.68
CA LYS A 66 -4.90 -19.92 24.64
C LYS A 66 -4.07 -20.56 25.74
N ASP A 67 -3.01 -21.30 25.38
CA ASP A 67 -2.19 -22.04 26.33
C ASP A 67 -1.53 -21.11 27.36
N ILE A 68 -0.97 -19.99 26.89
CA ILE A 68 -0.33 -18.99 27.76
C ILE A 68 -1.35 -18.27 28.67
N SER A 69 -2.58 -18.04 28.19
CA SER A 69 -3.62 -17.40 29.00
C SER A 69 -4.03 -18.25 30.21
N TYR A 70 -3.95 -19.57 30.12
CA TYR A 70 -4.23 -20.47 31.24
C TYR A 70 -3.09 -20.51 32.27
N CYS A 71 -1.84 -20.32 31.84
CA CYS A 71 -0.68 -20.30 32.74
C CYS A 71 -0.58 -19.02 33.58
N LEU A 72 -1.20 -17.93 33.14
CA LEU A 72 -1.08 -16.62 33.76
C LEU A 72 -2.34 -16.33 34.60
N SER A 73 -2.22 -16.40 35.93
CA SER A 73 -3.29 -16.03 36.88
C SER A 73 -3.54 -14.51 36.84
N TYR A 74 -4.29 -14.04 35.82
CA TYR A 74 -4.54 -12.64 35.56
C TYR A 74 -5.98 -12.24 35.86
N LYS A 75 -6.14 -11.00 36.35
CA LYS A 75 -7.45 -10.38 36.65
C LYS A 75 -8.35 -10.37 35.41
N TRP A 76 -9.64 -10.62 35.60
CA TRP A 76 -10.69 -10.68 34.56
C TRP A 76 -10.62 -9.57 33.49
N CYS A 77 -10.27 -8.34 33.85
CA CYS A 77 -10.18 -7.22 32.92
C CYS A 77 -9.11 -7.42 31.83
N PHE A 78 -7.99 -8.06 32.18
CA PHE A 78 -6.97 -8.42 31.21
C PHE A 78 -7.46 -9.55 30.29
N MET A 79 -8.17 -10.55 30.82
CA MET A 79 -8.73 -11.63 29.98
C MET A 79 -9.66 -11.11 28.89
N VAL A 80 -10.43 -10.05 29.14
CA VAL A 80 -11.29 -9.42 28.12
C VAL A 80 -10.46 -8.74 27.02
N ILE A 81 -9.48 -7.92 27.40
CA ILE A 81 -8.58 -7.25 26.43
C ILE A 81 -7.83 -8.30 25.62
N TYR A 82 -7.39 -9.38 26.27
CA TYR A 82 -6.76 -10.50 25.61
C TYR A 82 -7.75 -11.17 24.62
N ALA A 83 -8.93 -11.62 25.04
CA ALA A 83 -9.91 -12.24 24.14
C ALA A 83 -10.31 -11.37 22.93
N LEU A 84 -10.34 -10.04 23.09
CA LEU A 84 -10.64 -9.11 22.00
C LEU A 84 -9.51 -8.97 20.97
N HIS A 85 -8.25 -9.22 21.33
CA HIS A 85 -7.11 -8.99 20.43
C HIS A 85 -7.05 -9.96 19.23
N PRO A 86 -7.26 -11.28 19.40
CA PRO A 86 -7.56 -12.21 18.31
C PRO A 86 -8.63 -11.76 17.34
N VAL A 87 -9.76 -11.32 17.90
CA VAL A 87 -10.96 -10.96 17.15
C VAL A 87 -10.68 -9.69 16.36
N ALA A 88 -10.06 -8.69 16.98
CA ALA A 88 -9.61 -7.47 16.31
C ALA A 88 -8.63 -7.79 15.18
N TYR A 89 -7.64 -8.66 15.41
CA TYR A 89 -6.66 -9.05 14.40
C TYR A 89 -7.29 -9.82 13.23
N ALA A 90 -8.19 -10.78 13.52
CA ALA A 90 -8.92 -11.50 12.49
C ALA A 90 -9.85 -10.58 11.68
N THR A 91 -10.54 -9.66 12.36
CA THR A 91 -11.39 -8.64 11.73
C THR A 91 -10.56 -7.74 10.82
N PHE A 92 -9.39 -7.30 11.29
CA PHE A 92 -8.47 -6.49 10.53
C PHE A 92 -7.94 -7.23 9.28
N ILE A 93 -7.54 -8.50 9.42
CA ILE A 93 -7.16 -9.34 8.26
C ILE A 93 -8.33 -9.46 7.27
N ALA A 94 -9.55 -9.71 7.75
CA ALA A 94 -10.71 -9.85 6.91
C ALA A 94 -11.03 -8.55 6.15
N ILE A 95 -10.94 -7.40 6.81
CA ILE A 95 -11.12 -6.09 6.17
C ILE A 95 -9.99 -5.82 5.17
N ALA A 96 -8.73 -6.10 5.51
CA ALA A 96 -7.60 -5.93 4.59
C ALA A 96 -7.73 -6.83 3.34
N ALA A 97 -8.23 -8.06 3.51
CA ALA A 97 -8.54 -8.96 2.42
C ALA A 97 -9.71 -8.44 1.57
N TYR A 98 -10.76 -7.91 2.19
CA TYR A 98 -11.91 -7.32 1.50
C TYR A 98 -11.54 -6.05 0.71
N GLN A 99 -10.78 -5.15 1.32
CA GLN A 99 -10.33 -3.89 0.71
C GLN A 99 -9.16 -4.07 -0.28
N SER A 100 -8.62 -5.28 -0.42
CA SER A 100 -7.50 -5.56 -1.32
C SER A 100 -7.81 -5.22 -2.79
N GLU A 101 -9.07 -5.28 -3.20
CA GLU A 101 -9.53 -4.90 -4.53
C GLU A 101 -9.46 -3.38 -4.74
N SER A 102 -9.86 -2.60 -3.74
CA SER A 102 -9.70 -1.13 -3.76
C SER A 102 -8.23 -0.73 -3.85
N ALA A 103 -7.33 -1.43 -3.14
CA ALA A 103 -5.89 -1.17 -3.21
C ALA A 103 -5.32 -1.42 -4.61
N ILE A 104 -5.81 -2.44 -5.34
CA ILE A 104 -5.40 -2.69 -6.72
C ILE A 104 -5.98 -1.67 -7.67
N LYS A 105 -7.23 -1.29 -7.47
CA LYS A 105 -7.86 -0.20 -8.21
C LYS A 105 -7.09 1.11 -8.03
N LEU A 106 -6.54 1.35 -6.84
CA LEU A 106 -5.65 2.47 -6.57
C LEU A 106 -4.33 2.36 -7.35
N VAL A 107 -3.65 1.22 -7.26
CA VAL A 107 -2.37 0.98 -7.97
C VAL A 107 -2.54 1.10 -9.49
N THR A 108 -3.60 0.54 -10.05
CA THR A 108 -3.92 0.63 -11.49
C THR A 108 -4.22 2.07 -11.93
N LYS A 109 -4.93 2.85 -11.12
CA LYS A 109 -5.09 4.30 -11.36
C LYS A 109 -3.77 5.06 -11.30
N MET A 110 -2.90 4.74 -10.34
CA MET A 110 -1.58 5.37 -10.24
C MET A 110 -0.72 5.05 -11.48
N GLN A 111 -0.82 3.84 -12.02
CA GLN A 111 -0.17 3.45 -13.28
C GLN A 111 -0.73 4.21 -14.49
N GLU A 112 -2.04 4.36 -14.57
CA GLU A 112 -2.68 5.14 -15.63
C GLU A 112 -2.18 6.59 -15.62
N ILE A 113 -2.09 7.20 -14.43
CA ILE A 113 -1.54 8.55 -14.25
C ILE A 113 -0.09 8.62 -14.72
N ASP A 114 0.77 7.68 -14.31
CA ASP A 114 2.17 7.64 -14.72
C ASP A 114 2.34 7.46 -16.23
N ARG A 115 1.57 6.56 -16.85
CA ARG A 115 1.58 6.35 -18.31
C ARG A 115 1.19 7.63 -19.05
N ASN A 116 0.15 8.31 -18.57
CA ASN A 116 -0.30 9.56 -19.18
C ASN A 116 0.75 10.67 -19.03
N LEU A 117 1.45 10.76 -17.89
CA LEU A 117 2.54 11.71 -17.69
C LEU A 117 3.76 11.43 -18.59
N ARG A 118 4.12 10.15 -18.77
CA ARG A 118 5.20 9.73 -19.68
C ARG A 118 4.92 10.11 -21.13
N ILE A 119 3.67 9.97 -21.59
CA ILE A 119 3.25 10.40 -22.95
C ILE A 119 3.49 11.90 -23.16
N VAL A 120 3.37 12.70 -22.10
CA VAL A 120 3.59 14.15 -22.13
C VAL A 120 5.09 14.53 -22.03
N GLY A 121 5.99 13.54 -21.92
CA GLY A 121 7.44 13.75 -21.87
C GLY A 121 7.96 14.10 -20.48
N VAL A 122 7.22 13.81 -19.41
CA VAL A 122 7.74 13.90 -18.04
C VAL A 122 8.75 12.76 -17.84
N LEU A 123 10.01 13.14 -17.58
CA LEU A 123 11.12 12.22 -17.33
C LEU A 123 10.91 11.34 -16.09
N ASP A 124 11.62 10.21 -16.08
CA ASP A 124 11.57 9.15 -15.07
C ASP A 124 11.75 9.67 -13.63
N LEU A 125 11.12 8.96 -12.69
CA LEU A 125 11.12 9.30 -11.26
C LEU A 125 12.54 9.35 -10.68
N PRO A 126 13.08 10.53 -10.33
CA PRO A 126 14.38 10.58 -9.70
C PRO A 126 14.24 10.27 -8.21
N ASN A 127 15.05 9.33 -7.73
CA ASN A 127 15.43 9.09 -6.34
C ASN A 127 14.37 8.73 -5.28
N HIS A 128 13.05 8.77 -5.53
CA HIS A 128 12.04 8.44 -4.50
C HIS A 128 12.20 7.03 -3.92
N HIS A 129 12.62 6.07 -4.76
CA HIS A 129 12.92 4.71 -4.33
C HIS A 129 13.92 4.65 -3.15
N LYS A 130 15.00 5.44 -3.20
CA LYS A 130 16.03 5.40 -2.14
C LYS A 130 15.49 5.87 -0.80
N THR A 131 14.70 6.95 -0.81
CA THR A 131 14.10 7.51 0.40
C THR A 131 13.08 6.56 1.00
N SER A 132 12.20 5.95 0.18
CA SER A 132 11.22 4.96 0.66
C SER A 132 11.86 3.73 1.31
N TRP A 133 12.95 3.20 0.72
CA TRP A 133 13.69 2.08 1.32
C TRP A 133 14.38 2.45 2.63
N CYS A 134 14.93 3.67 2.75
CA CYS A 134 15.52 4.16 3.99
C CYS A 134 14.50 4.13 5.14
N TYR A 135 13.28 4.63 4.89
CA TYR A 135 12.21 4.59 5.90
C TYR A 135 11.84 3.17 6.31
N VAL A 136 11.69 2.25 5.35
CA VAL A 136 11.35 0.85 5.65
C VAL A 136 12.45 0.18 6.48
N ILE A 137 13.72 0.41 6.13
CA ILE A 137 14.86 -0.10 6.90
C ILE A 137 14.85 0.47 8.32
N CYS A 138 14.65 1.78 8.48
CA CYS A 138 14.56 2.43 9.80
C CYS A 138 13.43 1.84 10.65
N VAL A 139 12.24 1.64 10.08
CA VAL A 139 11.10 1.02 10.77
C VAL A 139 11.44 -0.41 11.20
N ILE A 140 12.01 -1.23 10.30
CA ILE A 140 12.43 -2.59 10.62
C ILE A 140 13.46 -2.61 11.76
N VAL A 141 14.46 -1.73 11.74
CA VAL A 141 15.50 -1.65 12.78
C VAL A 141 14.90 -1.24 14.13
N VAL A 142 13.99 -0.26 14.16
CA VAL A 142 13.29 0.16 15.38
C VAL A 142 12.45 -0.99 15.96
N HIS A 143 11.80 -1.79 15.12
CA HIS A 143 11.01 -2.91 15.62
C HIS A 143 11.86 -4.13 15.99
N ALA A 144 12.93 -4.41 15.27
CA ALA A 144 13.89 -5.45 15.62
C ALA A 144 14.55 -5.16 16.97
N SER A 145 14.95 -3.91 17.23
CA SER A 145 15.49 -3.51 18.53
C SER A 145 14.46 -3.66 19.67
N LYS A 146 13.19 -3.28 19.44
CA LYS A 146 12.11 -3.52 20.41
C LYS A 146 11.86 -5.02 20.65
N LEU A 147 11.92 -5.85 19.62
CA LEU A 147 11.79 -7.30 19.73
C LEU A 147 12.92 -7.88 20.59
N ILE A 148 14.17 -7.48 20.34
CA ILE A 148 15.33 -7.89 21.14
C ILE A 148 15.14 -7.50 22.61
N LEU A 149 14.70 -6.28 22.91
CA LEU A 149 14.41 -5.85 24.28
C LEU A 149 13.32 -6.68 24.96
N ILE A 150 12.31 -7.13 24.21
CA ILE A 150 11.24 -7.99 24.72
C ILE A 150 11.76 -9.41 24.97
N ILE A 151 12.59 -9.95 24.07
CA ILE A 151 13.27 -11.25 24.26
C ILE A 151 14.13 -11.20 25.52
N ILE A 152 14.92 -10.14 25.70
CA ILE A 152 15.78 -9.96 26.90
C ILE A 152 14.94 -9.83 28.18
N LYS A 153 13.77 -9.16 28.13
CA LYS A 153 12.84 -9.06 29.28
C LYS A 153 12.01 -10.32 29.53
N LEU A 154 12.12 -11.33 28.67
CA LEU A 154 11.85 -12.76 28.90
C LEU A 154 10.68 -13.10 29.84
N ASN A 155 9.49 -12.47 29.70
CA ASN A 155 8.24 -13.08 30.24
C ASN A 155 6.89 -12.44 29.90
N THR A 156 6.77 -11.48 28.98
CA THR A 156 5.46 -10.85 28.72
C THR A 156 5.04 -10.99 27.27
N LEU A 157 4.23 -12.03 26.98
CA LEU A 157 3.50 -12.19 25.72
C LEU A 157 2.70 -10.93 25.36
N SER A 158 2.16 -10.24 26.37
CA SER A 158 1.58 -8.88 26.30
C SER A 158 2.42 -7.88 25.51
N SER A 159 3.74 -7.94 25.70
CA SER A 159 4.69 -7.04 25.06
C SER A 159 4.88 -7.39 23.58
N TYR A 160 4.79 -8.68 23.21
CA TYR A 160 4.87 -9.13 21.81
C TYR A 160 3.64 -8.73 21.01
N THR A 161 2.43 -8.90 21.54
CA THR A 161 1.21 -8.49 20.83
C THR A 161 1.16 -6.97 20.67
N LYS A 162 1.54 -6.22 21.72
CA LYS A 162 1.70 -4.76 21.65
C LYS A 162 2.76 -4.35 20.63
N LEU A 163 3.89 -5.06 20.55
CA LEU A 163 4.91 -4.82 19.54
C LEU A 163 4.36 -5.04 18.13
N LEU A 164 3.69 -6.17 17.89
CA LEU A 164 3.14 -6.50 16.57
C LEU A 164 2.08 -5.48 16.13
N SER A 165 1.19 -5.07 17.04
CA SER A 165 0.21 -4.03 16.75
C SER A 165 0.87 -2.69 16.40
N ASN A 166 1.94 -2.31 17.11
CA ASN A 166 2.70 -1.09 16.80
C ASN A 166 3.41 -1.20 15.44
N ILE A 167 3.98 -2.37 15.12
CA ILE A 167 4.60 -2.65 13.81
C ILE A 167 3.57 -2.42 12.70
N ILE A 168 2.40 -3.04 12.82
CA ILE A 168 1.35 -2.95 11.79
C ILE A 168 0.92 -1.50 11.60
N LEU A 169 0.66 -0.77 12.70
CA LEU A 169 0.23 0.63 12.64
C LEU A 169 1.31 1.54 12.03
N ASP A 170 2.57 1.39 12.44
CA ASP A 170 3.69 2.18 11.90
C ASP A 170 3.85 1.91 10.38
N LEU A 171 3.64 0.67 9.94
CA LEU A 171 3.70 0.30 8.53
C LEU A 171 2.51 0.83 7.71
N GLU A 172 1.31 0.87 8.28
CA GLU A 172 0.14 1.50 7.64
C GLU A 172 0.33 3.01 7.46
N ILE A 173 0.84 3.69 8.49
CA ILE A 173 1.16 5.12 8.40
C ILE A 173 2.22 5.34 7.33
N LEU A 174 3.25 4.50 7.27
CA LEU A 174 4.29 4.58 6.25
C LEU A 174 3.72 4.38 4.83
N TYR A 175 2.78 3.44 4.67
CA TYR A 175 2.09 3.21 3.41
C TYR A 175 1.25 4.41 2.97
N LEU A 176 0.48 4.99 3.90
CA LEU A 176 -0.29 6.19 3.62
C LEU A 176 0.62 7.36 3.24
N ALA A 177 1.70 7.57 3.98
CA ALA A 177 2.68 8.62 3.71
C ALA A 177 3.28 8.46 2.31
N PHE A 178 3.67 7.24 1.93
CA PHE A 178 4.17 6.96 0.59
C PHE A 178 3.14 7.24 -0.51
N ILE A 179 1.87 6.84 -0.34
CA ILE A 179 0.84 7.13 -1.33
C ILE A 179 0.68 8.64 -1.51
N VAL A 180 0.62 9.37 -0.39
CA VAL A 180 0.47 10.84 -0.41
C VAL A 180 1.67 11.49 -1.10
N ASP A 181 2.88 11.10 -0.72
CA ASP A 181 4.13 11.62 -1.30
C ASP A 181 4.22 11.34 -2.80
N PHE A 182 3.89 10.11 -3.22
CA PHE A 182 3.80 9.75 -4.64
C PHE A 182 2.78 10.63 -5.39
N LEU A 183 1.57 10.78 -4.86
CA LEU A 183 0.53 11.58 -5.51
C LEU A 183 0.91 13.06 -5.59
N LEU A 184 1.57 13.59 -4.55
CA LEU A 184 2.07 14.96 -4.50
C LEU A 184 3.17 15.18 -5.55
N SER A 185 4.14 14.27 -5.62
CA SER A 185 5.20 14.25 -6.64
C SER A 185 4.61 14.29 -8.06
N ARG A 186 3.53 13.54 -8.33
CA ARG A 186 2.86 13.55 -9.64
C ARG A 186 2.12 14.85 -9.91
N LEU A 187 1.52 15.44 -8.87
CA LEU A 187 0.87 16.74 -8.98
C LEU A 187 1.89 17.84 -9.28
N GLU A 188 3.08 17.81 -8.66
CA GLU A 188 4.17 18.77 -8.92
C GLU A 188 4.78 18.61 -10.31
N ALA A 189 4.98 17.38 -10.77
CA ALA A 189 5.41 17.13 -12.15
C ALA A 189 4.38 17.67 -13.15
N TRP A 190 3.09 17.48 -12.86
CA TRP A 190 1.99 18.02 -13.66
C TRP A 190 1.96 19.54 -13.68
N THR A 191 2.07 20.21 -12.51
CA THR A 191 2.07 21.68 -12.45
C THR A 191 3.25 22.27 -13.22
N THR A 192 4.42 21.63 -13.16
CA THR A 192 5.60 22.05 -13.90
C THR A 192 5.39 21.98 -15.41
N VAL A 193 4.83 20.87 -15.91
CA VAL A 193 4.46 20.74 -17.33
C VAL A 193 3.45 21.79 -17.73
N PHE A 194 2.41 21.97 -16.93
CA PHE A 194 1.34 22.93 -17.20
C PHE A 194 1.87 24.37 -17.28
N VAL A 195 2.67 24.79 -16.30
CA VAL A 195 3.29 26.13 -16.27
C VAL A 195 4.20 26.33 -17.48
N ASN A 196 5.00 25.33 -17.85
CA ASN A 196 5.88 25.42 -19.02
C ASN A 196 5.10 25.47 -20.35
N ALA A 197 3.98 24.76 -20.44
CA ALA A 197 3.10 24.80 -21.61
C ALA A 197 2.44 26.18 -21.78
N VAL A 198 1.95 26.78 -20.68
CA VAL A 198 1.35 28.12 -20.67
C VAL A 198 2.38 29.22 -20.96
N ARG A 199 3.62 29.05 -20.49
CA ARG A 199 4.66 30.08 -20.60
C ARG A 199 5.27 30.20 -22.01
N ARG A 200 5.16 29.17 -22.87
CA ARG A 200 5.66 29.27 -24.26
C ARG A 200 4.82 30.31 -25.01
N PRO A 201 5.38 31.50 -25.32
CA PRO A 201 4.64 32.54 -26.00
C PRO A 201 4.21 32.04 -27.38
N ASN A 202 2.97 32.34 -27.74
CA ASN A 202 2.29 32.00 -28.98
C ASN A 202 3.04 32.59 -30.19
N ILE A 203 4.13 31.97 -30.64
CA ILE A 203 4.91 32.50 -31.78
C ILE A 203 4.33 32.05 -33.12
N ASN A 204 3.48 31.03 -33.20
CA ASN A 204 2.81 30.65 -34.46
C ASN A 204 1.34 30.21 -34.24
N ILE A 205 0.40 30.95 -34.85
CA ILE A 205 -1.06 30.77 -34.78
C ILE A 205 -1.57 29.44 -35.42
N ILE A 206 -0.69 28.66 -36.05
CA ILE A 206 -1.05 27.43 -36.79
C ILE A 206 -1.12 26.18 -35.87
N GLU A 207 -0.67 26.24 -34.61
CA GLU A 207 -0.65 25.08 -33.68
C GLU A 207 -1.84 24.97 -32.71
N SER A 208 -2.94 25.72 -32.92
CA SER A 208 -4.07 25.74 -31.96
C SER A 208 -4.68 24.36 -31.68
N ASN A 209 -4.70 23.46 -32.68
CA ASN A 209 -5.26 22.11 -32.54
C ASN A 209 -4.40 21.19 -31.64
N HIS A 210 -3.11 21.48 -31.48
CA HIS A 210 -2.22 20.67 -30.65
C HIS A 210 -2.27 21.06 -29.16
N VAL A 211 -2.61 22.32 -28.88
CA VAL A 211 -2.78 22.87 -27.54
C VAL A 211 -4.03 22.30 -26.87
N ASP A 212 -5.15 22.21 -27.59
CA ASP A 212 -6.42 21.68 -27.05
C ASP A 212 -6.36 20.20 -26.63
N ARG A 213 -5.56 19.40 -27.35
CA ARG A 213 -5.38 17.98 -27.02
C ARG A 213 -4.57 17.79 -25.74
N ASN A 214 -3.56 18.62 -25.53
CA ASN A 214 -2.71 18.56 -24.34
C ASN A 214 -3.42 19.10 -23.09
N THR A 215 -4.21 20.18 -23.21
CA THR A 215 -5.01 20.70 -22.10
C THR A 215 -6.06 19.69 -21.64
N THR A 216 -6.74 19.02 -22.58
CA THR A 216 -7.73 17.97 -22.26
C THR A 216 -7.09 16.78 -21.54
N ALA A 217 -5.92 16.32 -22.00
CA ALA A 217 -5.18 15.25 -21.32
C ALA A 217 -4.73 15.66 -19.91
N LEU A 218 -4.26 16.90 -19.74
CA LEU A 218 -3.82 17.46 -18.46
C LEU A 218 -4.98 17.57 -17.45
N PHE A 219 -6.17 18.02 -17.87
CA PHE A 219 -7.36 18.03 -17.00
C PHE A 219 -7.82 16.62 -16.61
N GLY A 220 -7.68 15.65 -17.52
CA GLY A 220 -7.92 14.23 -17.23
C GLY A 220 -7.03 13.70 -16.10
N ILE A 221 -5.73 14.03 -16.13
CA ILE A 221 -4.76 13.64 -15.09
C ILE A 221 -5.10 14.28 -13.74
N LEU A 222 -5.38 15.58 -13.72
CA LEU A 222 -5.75 16.29 -12.49
C LEU A 222 -7.03 15.71 -11.88
N LYS A 223 -8.05 15.45 -12.70
CA LYS A 223 -9.29 14.80 -12.28
C LYS A 223 -9.04 13.39 -11.74
N ALA A 224 -8.12 12.62 -12.33
CA ALA A 224 -7.74 11.30 -11.84
C ALA A 224 -7.02 11.36 -10.48
N ILE A 225 -6.10 12.31 -10.30
CA ILE A 225 -5.40 12.55 -9.02
C ILE A 225 -6.40 12.95 -7.93
N LEU A 226 -7.23 13.98 -8.18
CA LEU A 226 -8.27 14.44 -7.24
C LEU A 226 -9.29 13.34 -6.93
N GLY A 227 -9.73 12.60 -7.95
CA GLY A 227 -10.61 11.45 -7.78
C GLY A 227 -10.00 10.36 -6.91
N THR A 228 -8.68 10.17 -6.99
CA THR A 228 -7.94 9.20 -6.17
C THR A 228 -7.88 9.64 -4.71
N PHE A 229 -7.59 10.91 -4.44
CA PHE A 229 -7.66 11.50 -3.10
C PHE A 229 -9.07 11.43 -2.51
N LEU A 230 -10.11 11.68 -3.31
CA LEU A 230 -11.51 11.56 -2.87
C LEU A 230 -11.89 10.11 -2.54
N THR A 231 -11.43 9.13 -3.32
CA THR A 231 -11.64 7.71 -2.98
C THR A 231 -10.91 7.29 -1.69
N LEU A 232 -9.71 7.83 -1.44
CA LEU A 232 -8.99 7.64 -0.18
C LEU A 232 -9.75 8.26 1.01
N LYS A 233 -10.30 9.46 0.83
CA LYS A 233 -11.12 10.13 1.85
C LYS A 233 -12.40 9.36 2.17
N ALA A 234 -13.09 8.81 1.16
CA ALA A 234 -14.28 8.00 1.35
C ALA A 234 -13.96 6.70 2.14
N HIS A 235 -12.83 6.07 1.85
CA HIS A 235 -12.38 4.91 2.62
C HIS A 235 -12.11 5.23 4.10
N ARG A 236 -11.64 6.44 4.42
CA ARG A 236 -11.40 6.88 5.81
C ARG A 236 -12.69 7.03 6.63
N SER A 237 -13.87 7.10 6.01
CA SER A 237 -15.16 7.21 6.72
C SER A 237 -15.78 5.87 7.14
N VAL A 238 -15.14 4.76 6.75
CA VAL A 238 -15.60 3.38 7.02
C VAL A 238 -14.82 2.73 8.17
N TRP A 239 -13.76 3.41 8.66
CA TRP A 239 -12.91 3.00 9.78
C TRP A 239 -13.14 3.94 10.96
#